data_AF-A0AA96NRN7-F1
#
_entry.id   AF-A0AA96NRN7-F1
#
_cell.length_a   1.000
_cell.length_b   1.000
_cell.length_c   1.000
_cell.angle_alpha   90.00
_cell.angle_beta   90.00
_cell.angle_gamma   90.00
#
_symmetry.space_group_name_H-M   'P 1'
#
loop_
_entity.id
_entity.type
_entity.pdbx_description
1 polymer ?
#
loop_
_entity_poly.entity_id
_entity_poly.type
_entity_poly.pdbx_seq_one_letter_code
_entity_poly.pdbx_strand_id
1 'polypeptide(L)'
;MKNAKFLLTSTTLVASVFLLISCGKQQEKQTSQSSSSSQTVQTSKSDVKSESKAIQSASQDETDVASASSEAQPKNETKSDTKAPATPAEGIDVNALAAGDFSTVAGTWQNDLGDQFVIDVNGSTVLKRSSGEVIDNNTFYNGRVDNNKYVVSFGYYSSGSSDPLFFIPEGAALPLTGNPAPKEQLQLGSDAITASQHPYYRVSN
;
A
#
# COMPACT_ATOMS: atom_id res chain seq x y z
N MET A 1 -55.13 -37.14 -39.45
CA MET A 1 -54.54 -38.50 -39.57
C MET A 1 -53.12 -38.46 -39.01
N LYS A 2 -52.51 -39.59 -38.60
CA LYS A 2 -51.26 -39.62 -37.78
C LYS A 2 -50.07 -40.20 -38.57
N ASN A 3 -49.11 -39.36 -38.94
CA ASN A 3 -47.83 -39.80 -39.51
C ASN A 3 -46.79 -38.65 -39.40
N ALA A 4 -45.53 -38.88 -38.99
CA ALA A 4 -44.94 -40.03 -38.30
C ALA A 4 -43.73 -39.54 -37.46
N LYS A 5 -43.26 -40.33 -36.48
CA LYS A 5 -42.06 -39.99 -35.69
C LYS A 5 -40.79 -40.44 -36.41
N PHE A 6 -39.73 -39.62 -36.35
CA PHE A 6 -38.36 -40.11 -36.52
C PHE A 6 -37.48 -39.52 -35.42
N LEU A 7 -36.77 -40.39 -34.70
CA LEU A 7 -35.80 -40.03 -33.65
C LEU A 7 -34.42 -40.37 -34.19
N LEU A 8 -33.45 -39.46 -34.05
CA LEU A 8 -32.05 -39.76 -34.34
C LEU A 8 -31.16 -39.32 -33.18
N THR A 9 -31.04 -40.19 -32.17
CA THR A 9 -30.10 -40.04 -31.07
C THR A 9 -28.71 -40.47 -31.51
N SER A 10 -27.79 -39.52 -31.68
CA SER A 10 -26.38 -39.81 -31.99
C SER A 10 -25.52 -39.68 -30.73
N THR A 11 -25.19 -40.81 -30.11
CA THR A 11 -24.37 -40.86 -28.89
C THR A 11 -22.91 -41.16 -29.23
N THR A 12 -22.07 -40.13 -29.36
CA THR A 12 -20.62 -40.28 -29.53
C THR A 12 -19.90 -40.26 -28.18
N LEU A 13 -19.77 -41.44 -27.58
CA LEU A 13 -18.87 -41.65 -26.45
C LEU A 13 -17.43 -41.82 -26.97
N VAL A 14 -16.55 -40.86 -26.70
CA VAL A 14 -15.10 -40.99 -26.95
C VAL A 14 -14.38 -40.95 -25.61
N ALA A 15 -13.94 -42.12 -25.13
CA ALA A 15 -13.14 -42.26 -23.92
C ALA A 15 -11.66 -42.42 -24.30
N SER A 16 -10.81 -41.49 -23.86
CA SER A 16 -9.36 -41.54 -24.03
C SER A 16 -8.67 -40.98 -22.79
N VAL A 17 -8.54 -41.80 -21.74
CA VAL A 17 -7.65 -41.52 -20.61
C VAL A 17 -6.25 -42.03 -20.97
N PHE A 18 -5.28 -41.13 -21.04
CA PHE A 18 -3.86 -41.47 -21.02
C PHE A 18 -3.14 -40.71 -19.90
N LEU A 19 -2.09 -41.33 -19.37
CA LEU A 19 -1.63 -41.12 -18.01
C LEU A 19 -0.55 -40.04 -17.90
N LEU A 20 -0.49 -39.40 -16.74
CA LEU A 20 0.59 -38.48 -16.36
C LEU A 20 1.91 -39.25 -16.23
N ILE A 21 2.96 -38.77 -16.91
CA ILE A 21 4.35 -39.09 -16.58
C ILE A 21 5.10 -37.78 -16.37
N SER A 22 5.18 -37.36 -15.10
CA SER A 22 6.16 -36.37 -14.67
C SER A 22 7.52 -37.06 -14.54
N CYS A 23 8.45 -36.75 -15.44
CA CYS A 23 9.83 -37.22 -15.34
C CYS A 23 10.76 -36.05 -15.06
N GLY A 24 11.57 -36.15 -14.00
CA GLY A 24 12.40 -35.05 -13.50
C GLY A 24 13.89 -35.27 -13.67
N LYS A 25 14.58 -34.19 -14.03
CA LYS A 25 16.03 -33.92 -13.91
C LYS A 25 17.01 -34.63 -14.88
N GLN A 26 18.09 -33.89 -15.12
CA GLN A 26 19.42 -34.26 -15.63
C GLN A 26 19.56 -34.76 -17.07
N GLN A 27 20.12 -33.88 -17.91
CA GLN A 27 21.29 -34.22 -18.73
C GLN A 27 22.26 -33.02 -18.80
N GLU A 28 23.55 -33.30 -18.65
CA GLU A 28 24.68 -32.38 -18.91
C GLU A 28 25.57 -32.96 -20.04
N LYS A 29 26.61 -32.19 -20.47
CA LYS A 29 27.80 -32.61 -21.28
C LYS A 29 27.58 -32.86 -22.79
N GLN A 30 28.59 -32.75 -23.68
CA GLN A 30 29.84 -31.94 -23.83
C GLN A 30 30.48 -32.25 -25.23
N THR A 31 31.36 -31.46 -25.87
CA THR A 31 31.92 -30.12 -25.56
C THR A 31 31.54 -29.11 -26.69
N SER A 32 32.33 -28.38 -27.50
CA SER A 32 33.78 -28.16 -27.76
C SER A 32 33.92 -26.74 -28.40
N GLN A 33 35.05 -26.02 -28.47
CA GLN A 33 36.47 -26.24 -28.10
C GLN A 33 37.21 -24.89 -27.93
N SER A 34 38.26 -24.83 -27.09
CA SER A 34 39.33 -23.79 -27.05
C SER A 34 38.95 -22.36 -26.60
N SER A 35 39.80 -21.57 -25.91
CA SER A 35 41.20 -21.77 -25.48
C SER A 35 41.60 -20.96 -24.22
N SER A 36 42.43 -21.56 -23.34
CA SER A 36 43.48 -20.96 -22.47
C SER A 36 43.17 -19.78 -21.50
N SER A 37 43.73 -19.68 -20.28
CA SER A 37 44.48 -20.66 -19.46
C SER A 37 44.69 -20.16 -17.99
N SER A 38 44.20 -20.94 -17.03
CA SER A 38 44.84 -21.30 -15.73
C SER A 38 45.18 -20.27 -14.61
N GLN A 39 45.25 -20.82 -13.39
CA GLN A 39 45.76 -20.30 -12.09
C GLN A 39 44.82 -19.44 -11.23
N THR A 40 44.73 -19.61 -9.90
CA THR A 40 45.09 -20.74 -8.99
C THR A 40 44.21 -20.63 -7.72
N VAL A 41 43.82 -21.76 -7.11
CA VAL A 41 43.09 -21.80 -5.82
C VAL A 41 43.99 -21.56 -4.60
N GLN A 42 43.47 -20.91 -3.56
CA GLN A 42 43.93 -21.12 -2.18
C GLN A 42 42.84 -20.84 -1.13
N THR A 43 42.92 -21.55 0.00
CA THR A 43 41.88 -21.61 1.05
C THR A 43 42.48 -21.49 2.45
N SER A 44 41.89 -20.64 3.29
CA SER A 44 42.05 -20.60 4.76
C SER A 44 40.68 -20.20 5.38
N LYS A 45 40.15 -20.72 6.49
CA LYS A 45 40.72 -21.04 7.83
C LYS A 45 41.16 -19.77 8.61
N SER A 46 40.83 -19.57 9.90
CA SER A 46 39.85 -20.24 10.78
C SER A 46 39.71 -19.49 12.12
N ASP A 47 38.51 -19.53 12.72
CA ASP A 47 38.24 -19.56 14.18
C ASP A 47 38.59 -18.37 15.12
N VAL A 48 38.13 -18.52 16.38
CA VAL A 48 38.28 -17.66 17.60
C VAL A 48 37.37 -16.41 17.62
N LYS A 49 36.36 -16.18 18.49
CA LYS A 49 35.89 -16.67 19.83
C LYS A 49 36.21 -15.72 21.01
N SER A 50 35.15 -15.27 21.71
CA SER A 50 35.16 -14.56 23.02
C SER A 50 35.77 -13.13 22.98
N GLU A 51 35.57 -12.25 23.96
CA GLU A 51 35.02 -12.42 25.32
C GLU A 51 34.20 -11.21 25.80
N SER A 52 33.35 -11.40 26.81
CA SER A 52 32.62 -10.33 27.51
C SER A 52 33.52 -9.55 28.48
N LYS A 53 33.24 -8.26 28.69
CA LYS A 53 33.72 -7.53 29.86
C LYS A 53 32.65 -6.58 30.40
N ALA A 54 32.60 -6.44 31.72
CA ALA A 54 31.60 -5.67 32.46
C ALA A 54 32.26 -4.83 33.57
N ILE A 55 31.43 -4.27 34.47
CA ILE A 55 31.74 -3.79 35.83
C ILE A 55 32.01 -2.27 36.01
N GLN A 56 30.97 -1.58 36.54
CA GLN A 56 30.98 -0.51 37.58
C GLN A 56 31.61 0.87 37.27
N SER A 57 31.26 1.99 37.95
CA SER A 57 30.09 2.36 38.80
C SER A 57 30.14 3.87 39.12
N ALA A 58 29.03 4.40 39.69
CA ALA A 58 28.97 5.61 40.54
C ALA A 58 29.20 6.98 39.86
N SER A 59 28.61 8.10 40.31
CA SER A 59 27.51 8.33 41.27
C SER A 59 27.03 9.79 41.18
N GLN A 60 25.75 10.04 41.49
CA GLN A 60 25.21 11.26 42.13
C GLN A 60 25.31 12.61 41.35
N ASP A 61 24.52 13.65 41.62
CA ASP A 61 23.33 13.77 42.51
C ASP A 61 22.29 14.75 41.93
N GLU A 62 21.15 14.85 42.60
CA GLU A 62 20.00 15.73 42.30
C GLU A 62 20.30 17.25 42.28
N THR A 63 19.47 18.03 41.57
CA THR A 63 18.88 19.27 42.15
C THR A 63 17.67 19.81 41.38
N ASP A 64 16.51 19.75 42.03
CA ASP A 64 15.26 20.42 41.67
C ASP A 64 15.35 21.94 41.90
N VAL A 65 14.79 22.77 41.00
CA VAL A 65 14.19 24.07 41.36
C VAL A 65 13.03 24.39 40.42
N ALA A 66 11.81 24.46 40.97
CA ALA A 66 10.62 24.94 40.25
C ALA A 66 10.29 26.40 40.60
N SER A 67 9.71 27.14 39.65
CA SER A 67 8.94 28.37 39.91
C SER A 67 8.00 28.67 38.74
N ALA A 68 6.89 29.34 39.02
CA ALA A 68 5.75 29.49 38.13
C ALA A 68 5.15 30.91 38.20
N SER A 69 3.99 31.11 37.56
CA SER A 69 3.25 32.36 37.37
C SER A 69 3.89 33.39 36.42
N SER A 70 3.15 34.31 35.79
CA SER A 70 1.73 34.39 35.36
C SER A 70 1.56 35.79 34.74
N GLU A 71 0.84 35.94 33.63
CA GLU A 71 0.22 37.22 33.23
C GLU A 71 -0.90 36.93 32.21
N ALA A 72 -1.93 37.78 32.09
CA ALA A 72 -3.18 37.38 31.41
C ALA A 72 -3.89 38.46 30.56
N GLN A 73 -4.32 38.03 29.35
CA GLN A 73 -5.45 38.58 28.57
C GLN A 73 -5.27 40.03 28.01
N PRO A 74 -6.19 40.59 27.16
CA PRO A 74 -7.59 40.24 26.93
C PRO A 74 -8.07 39.97 25.48
N LYS A 75 -9.28 39.39 25.44
CA LYS A 75 -10.34 39.38 24.41
C LYS A 75 -10.07 40.05 23.04
N ASN A 76 -10.60 39.40 22.00
CA ASN A 76 -11.64 40.05 21.19
C ASN A 76 -12.79 39.07 20.89
N GLU A 77 -14.03 39.56 20.91
CA GLU A 77 -15.24 38.78 20.57
C GLU A 77 -15.80 39.26 19.22
N THR A 78 -16.03 38.34 18.28
CA THR A 78 -16.85 38.62 17.10
C THR A 78 -17.74 37.42 16.81
N LYS A 79 -19.05 37.64 16.85
CA LYS A 79 -20.09 36.65 16.55
C LYS A 79 -20.85 37.12 15.31
N SER A 80 -20.75 36.38 14.20
CA SER A 80 -21.68 36.51 13.09
C SER A 80 -21.87 35.19 12.33
N ASP A 81 -23.15 34.89 12.10
CA ASP A 81 -23.74 34.14 10.99
C ASP A 81 -23.27 32.71 10.66
N THR A 82 -24.13 31.77 11.06
CA THR A 82 -24.15 30.38 10.61
C THR A 82 -24.51 30.28 9.12
N LYS A 83 -23.49 30.22 8.25
CA LYS A 83 -23.49 29.23 7.16
C LYS A 83 -22.56 28.12 7.57
N ALA A 84 -23.11 26.95 7.92
CA ALA A 84 -22.29 25.79 8.27
C ALA A 84 -21.31 25.50 7.11
N PRO A 85 -19.98 25.46 7.37
CA PRO A 85 -19.09 24.66 6.55
C PRO A 85 -19.55 23.20 6.68
N ALA A 86 -19.46 22.43 5.60
CA ALA A 86 -19.23 21.01 5.78
C ALA A 86 -17.80 20.91 6.30
N THR A 87 -17.62 20.89 7.63
CA THR A 87 -16.31 20.76 8.27
C THR A 87 -15.65 19.50 7.70
N PRO A 88 -14.49 19.61 7.01
CA PRO A 88 -13.73 18.42 6.68
C PRO A 88 -13.44 17.68 7.99
N ALA A 89 -13.65 16.36 8.00
CA ALA A 89 -13.36 15.56 9.18
C ALA A 89 -11.90 15.74 9.62
N GLU A 90 -11.62 15.46 10.90
CA GLU A 90 -10.31 15.68 11.52
C GLU A 90 -9.23 14.73 10.95
N GLY A 91 -8.75 15.07 9.74
CA GLY A 91 -7.79 14.29 8.96
C GLY A 91 -8.36 12.99 8.39
N ILE A 92 -7.49 11.97 8.34
CA ILE A 92 -7.84 10.60 7.93
C ILE A 92 -8.02 9.74 9.18
N ASP A 93 -9.25 9.34 9.50
CA ASP A 93 -9.48 8.33 10.55
C ASP A 93 -9.28 6.91 9.98
N VAL A 94 -8.15 6.32 10.33
CA VAL A 94 -7.78 4.95 9.90
C VAL A 94 -8.66 3.86 10.52
N ASN A 95 -9.37 4.14 11.62
CA ASN A 95 -10.27 3.20 12.28
C ASN A 95 -11.67 3.25 11.65
N ALA A 96 -12.16 4.44 11.30
CA ALA A 96 -13.37 4.61 10.47
C ALA A 96 -13.21 3.86 9.14
N LEU A 97 -12.07 4.06 8.45
CA LEU A 97 -11.74 3.34 7.22
C LEU A 97 -11.71 1.81 7.41
N ALA A 98 -11.16 1.32 8.52
CA ALA A 98 -11.15 -0.10 8.85
C ALA A 98 -12.54 -0.67 9.19
N ALA A 99 -13.48 0.17 9.62
CA ALA A 99 -14.88 -0.17 9.79
C ALA A 99 -15.71 -0.04 8.48
N GLY A 100 -15.11 0.47 7.39
CA GLY A 100 -15.77 0.70 6.11
C GLY A 100 -16.47 2.06 5.98
N ASP A 101 -16.20 3.00 6.88
CA ASP A 101 -16.64 4.40 6.78
C ASP A 101 -15.57 5.22 6.04
N PHE A 102 -15.90 5.68 4.83
CA PHE A 102 -15.03 6.47 3.97
C PHE A 102 -15.34 7.98 4.04
N SER A 103 -16.25 8.42 4.92
CA SER A 103 -16.67 9.83 5.03
C SER A 103 -15.50 10.79 5.29
N THR A 104 -14.49 10.37 6.05
CA THR A 104 -13.32 11.22 6.36
C THR A 104 -12.39 11.42 5.17
N VAL A 105 -12.37 10.51 4.19
CA VAL A 105 -11.49 10.58 2.99
C VAL A 105 -12.21 10.97 1.71
N ALA A 106 -13.54 11.09 1.75
CA ALA A 106 -14.36 11.46 0.61
C ALA A 106 -13.97 12.84 0.03
N GLY A 107 -14.12 12.98 -1.28
CA GLY A 107 -13.72 14.16 -2.04
C GLY A 107 -12.74 13.84 -3.16
N THR A 108 -12.11 14.89 -3.71
CA THR A 108 -11.11 14.78 -4.78
C THR A 108 -9.72 15.00 -4.23
N TRP A 109 -8.81 14.08 -4.50
CA TRP A 109 -7.38 14.17 -4.24
C TRP A 109 -6.65 14.31 -5.58
N GLN A 110 -5.58 15.10 -5.65
CA GLN A 110 -4.79 15.33 -6.87
C GLN A 110 -3.29 15.24 -6.57
N ASN A 111 -2.52 14.69 -7.51
CA ASN A 111 -1.05 14.66 -7.45
C ASN A 111 -0.41 15.75 -8.33
N ASP A 112 0.92 15.83 -8.30
CA ASP A 112 1.73 16.79 -9.05
C ASP A 112 1.65 16.63 -10.59
N LEU A 113 1.27 15.46 -11.09
CA LEU A 113 1.00 15.22 -12.51
C LEU A 113 -0.38 15.72 -12.95
N GLY A 114 -1.24 16.10 -12.01
CA GLY A 114 -2.63 16.48 -12.25
C GLY A 114 -3.62 15.31 -12.30
N ASP A 115 -3.16 14.06 -12.13
CA ASP A 115 -4.02 12.89 -11.96
C ASP A 115 -4.89 13.09 -10.71
N GLN A 116 -6.17 12.72 -10.79
CA GLN A 116 -7.16 12.89 -9.72
C GLN A 116 -7.69 11.54 -9.23
N PHE A 117 -7.61 11.30 -7.93
CA PHE A 117 -8.27 10.19 -7.24
C PHE A 117 -9.52 10.75 -6.55
N VAL A 118 -10.71 10.40 -7.05
CA VAL A 118 -11.99 10.77 -6.45
C VAL A 118 -12.49 9.61 -5.59
N ILE A 119 -12.92 9.90 -4.35
CA ILE A 119 -13.50 8.94 -3.41
C ILE A 119 -14.89 9.44 -2.98
N ASP A 120 -15.90 8.59 -3.08
CA ASP A 120 -17.24 8.85 -2.54
C ASP A 120 -17.35 8.40 -1.07
N VAL A 121 -18.32 8.97 -0.33
CA VAL A 121 -18.62 8.56 1.06
C VAL A 121 -18.99 7.07 1.18
N ASN A 122 -19.46 6.44 0.11
CA ASN A 122 -19.75 5.00 0.05
C ASN A 122 -18.52 4.11 -0.27
N GLY A 123 -17.33 4.68 -0.43
CA GLY A 123 -16.09 3.96 -0.75
C GLY A 123 -15.89 3.64 -2.23
N SER A 124 -16.80 4.03 -3.13
CA SER A 124 -16.60 3.97 -4.58
C SER A 124 -15.54 4.98 -5.02
N THR A 125 -14.82 4.67 -6.10
CA THR A 125 -13.63 5.41 -6.52
C THR A 125 -13.53 5.57 -8.03
N VAL A 126 -12.98 6.71 -8.45
CA VAL A 126 -12.65 7.00 -9.85
C VAL A 126 -11.26 7.63 -9.91
N LEU A 127 -10.32 6.97 -10.58
CA LEU A 127 -9.02 7.52 -10.91
C LEU A 127 -9.09 8.15 -12.31
N LYS A 128 -8.77 9.44 -12.43
CA LYS A 128 -8.75 10.19 -13.68
C LYS A 128 -7.31 10.61 -13.95
N ARG A 129 -6.72 10.11 -15.03
CA ARG A 129 -5.37 10.50 -15.45
C ARG A 129 -5.40 11.85 -16.17
N SER A 130 -4.30 12.59 -16.03
CA SER A 130 -3.93 13.75 -16.83
C SER A 130 -3.95 13.49 -18.35
N SER A 131 -3.77 12.23 -18.77
CA SER A 131 -3.93 11.77 -20.17
C SER A 131 -5.37 11.75 -20.69
N GLY A 132 -6.37 11.91 -19.82
CA GLY A 132 -7.80 11.74 -20.14
C GLY A 132 -8.34 10.31 -19.94
N GLU A 133 -7.49 9.36 -19.53
CA GLU A 133 -7.95 8.03 -19.10
C GLU A 133 -8.76 8.12 -17.81
N VAL A 134 -9.86 7.36 -17.72
CA VAL A 134 -10.71 7.25 -16.54
C VAL A 134 -10.81 5.77 -16.18
N ILE A 135 -10.52 5.44 -14.91
CA ILE A 135 -10.57 4.10 -14.36
C ILE A 135 -11.52 4.10 -13.16
N ASP A 136 -12.72 3.57 -13.37
CA ASP A 136 -13.79 3.43 -12.40
C ASP A 136 -14.06 1.94 -12.06
N ASN A 137 -15.12 1.67 -11.29
CA ASN A 137 -15.48 0.34 -10.78
C ASN A 137 -14.38 -0.40 -9.98
N ASN A 138 -13.33 0.30 -9.55
CA ASN A 138 -12.24 -0.26 -8.74
C ASN A 138 -12.75 -0.74 -7.38
N THR A 139 -12.02 -1.70 -6.78
CA THR A 139 -12.39 -2.31 -5.49
C THR A 139 -11.27 -2.18 -4.46
N PHE A 140 -11.62 -1.87 -3.21
CA PHE A 140 -10.74 -2.04 -2.06
C PHE A 140 -10.88 -3.44 -1.47
N TYR A 141 -9.76 -4.12 -1.20
CA TYR A 141 -9.74 -5.38 -0.44
C TYR A 141 -8.46 -5.54 0.39
N ASN A 142 -8.44 -6.56 1.27
CA ASN A 142 -7.37 -6.79 2.26
C ASN A 142 -7.01 -5.55 3.12
N GLY A 143 -7.99 -4.70 3.40
CA GLY A 143 -7.85 -3.50 4.22
C GLY A 143 -7.40 -3.80 5.65
N ARG A 144 -6.41 -3.04 6.14
CA ARG A 144 -5.89 -3.12 7.50
C ARG A 144 -5.35 -1.77 7.96
N VAL A 145 -5.30 -1.56 9.28
CA VAL A 145 -4.48 -0.50 9.88
C VAL A 145 -3.04 -1.01 10.03
N ASP A 146 -2.07 -0.20 9.61
CA ASP A 146 -0.64 -0.46 9.74
C ASP A 146 0.10 0.83 10.15
N ASN A 147 0.70 0.86 11.35
CA ASN A 147 1.55 1.96 11.82
C ASN A 147 0.91 3.36 11.55
N ASN A 148 -0.30 3.56 12.10
CA ASN A 148 -1.17 4.72 11.92
C ASN A 148 -1.50 5.11 10.46
N LYS A 149 -1.51 4.16 9.53
CA LYS A 149 -2.06 4.29 8.17
C LYS A 149 -3.17 3.27 7.97
N TYR A 150 -4.08 3.51 7.05
CA TYR A 150 -4.94 2.45 6.51
C TYR A 150 -4.40 2.02 5.14
N VAL A 151 -4.31 0.71 4.90
CA VAL A 151 -3.69 0.14 3.69
C VAL A 151 -4.60 -0.91 3.09
N VAL A 152 -4.93 -0.73 1.81
CA VAL A 152 -5.75 -1.66 1.02
C VAL A 152 -4.99 -2.11 -0.24
N SER A 153 -5.40 -3.24 -0.80
CA SER A 153 -5.17 -3.52 -2.22
C SER A 153 -6.24 -2.81 -3.04
N PHE A 154 -5.82 -2.01 -4.01
CA PHE A 154 -6.67 -1.31 -4.98
C PHE A 154 -6.76 -2.14 -6.26
N GLY A 155 -7.84 -2.91 -6.39
CA GLY A 155 -8.10 -3.76 -7.55
C GLY A 155 -8.65 -2.97 -8.73
N TYR A 156 -7.93 -2.97 -9.85
CA TYR A 156 -8.34 -2.36 -11.11
C TYR A 156 -9.27 -3.30 -11.87
N TYR A 157 -10.52 -2.89 -12.11
CA TYR A 157 -11.56 -3.75 -12.70
C TYR A 157 -11.21 -4.24 -14.12
N SER A 158 -10.52 -3.43 -14.91
CA SER A 158 -10.21 -3.70 -16.32
C SER A 158 -9.05 -4.68 -16.56
N SER A 159 -8.14 -4.86 -15.58
CA SER A 159 -6.91 -5.66 -15.73
C SER A 159 -6.86 -6.89 -14.83
N GLY A 160 -7.61 -6.91 -13.73
CA GLY A 160 -7.46 -7.93 -12.68
C GLY A 160 -6.14 -7.83 -11.90
N SER A 161 -5.41 -6.72 -12.03
CA SER A 161 -4.24 -6.39 -11.21
C SER A 161 -4.62 -5.51 -10.02
N SER A 162 -3.71 -5.38 -9.05
CA SER A 162 -3.89 -4.46 -7.92
C SER A 162 -2.59 -3.89 -7.41
N ASP A 163 -2.61 -2.60 -7.09
CA ASP A 163 -1.52 -1.91 -6.37
C ASP A 163 -1.90 -1.70 -4.90
N PRO A 164 -0.95 -1.58 -3.97
CA PRO A 164 -1.23 -1.05 -2.64
C PRO A 164 -1.64 0.44 -2.72
N LEU A 165 -2.76 0.77 -2.06
CA LEU A 165 -3.16 2.14 -1.77
C LEU A 165 -2.99 2.40 -0.27
N PHE A 166 -2.23 3.44 0.05
CA PHE A 166 -1.98 3.89 1.42
C PHE A 166 -2.77 5.17 1.69
N PHE A 167 -3.62 5.14 2.70
CA PHE A 167 -4.25 6.31 3.31
C PHE A 167 -3.38 6.73 4.50
N ILE A 168 -2.73 7.89 4.39
CA ILE A 168 -1.66 8.32 5.30
C ILE A 168 -2.11 9.62 5.99
N PRO A 169 -2.52 9.57 7.28
CA PRO A 169 -2.73 10.75 8.10
C PRO A 169 -1.46 11.59 8.24
N GLU A 170 -1.60 12.87 8.59
CA GLU A 170 -0.45 13.69 9.01
C GLU A 170 0.28 13.05 10.21
N GLY A 171 1.61 13.18 10.24
CA GLY A 171 2.46 12.57 11.26
C GLY A 171 2.67 11.05 11.13
N ALA A 172 1.85 10.32 10.36
CA ALA A 172 1.99 8.89 10.18
C ALA A 172 3.26 8.54 9.37
N ALA A 173 3.93 7.44 9.71
CA ALA A 173 5.18 7.03 9.08
C ALA A 173 5.00 6.68 7.58
N LEU A 174 5.68 7.41 6.70
CA LEU A 174 5.60 7.26 5.23
C LEU A 174 6.06 5.85 4.77
N PRO A 175 5.38 5.21 3.81
CA PRO A 175 5.67 3.84 3.38
C PRO A 175 7.11 3.56 2.94
N LEU A 176 7.76 4.50 2.24
CA LEU A 176 9.13 4.33 1.76
C LEU A 176 10.20 4.68 2.80
N THR A 177 10.01 5.77 3.55
CA THR A 177 11.08 6.41 4.32
C THR A 177 10.95 6.25 5.83
N GLY A 178 9.79 5.81 6.34
CA GLY A 178 9.49 5.76 7.78
C GLY A 178 9.31 7.13 8.46
N ASN A 179 9.79 8.21 7.84
CA ASN A 179 9.64 9.58 8.33
C ASN A 179 8.15 9.96 8.49
N PRO A 180 7.79 10.84 9.45
CA PRO A 180 6.44 11.37 9.57
C PRO A 180 5.96 12.07 8.29
N ALA A 181 4.71 11.81 7.90
CA ALA A 181 4.07 12.51 6.79
C ALA A 181 3.85 14.00 7.13
N PRO A 182 4.28 14.95 6.27
CA PRO A 182 4.20 16.41 6.55
C PRO A 182 2.80 17.01 6.38
N LYS A 183 1.84 16.20 5.91
CA LYS A 183 0.40 16.43 5.80
C LYS A 183 -0.26 15.12 5.39
N GLU A 184 -1.58 15.02 5.56
CA GLU A 184 -2.36 13.89 5.04
C GLU A 184 -2.19 13.71 3.52
N GLN A 185 -2.17 12.46 3.06
CA GLN A 185 -1.99 12.13 1.64
C GLN A 185 -2.45 10.71 1.31
N LEU A 186 -2.69 10.47 0.02
CA LEU A 186 -2.81 9.11 -0.54
C LEU A 186 -1.56 8.78 -1.35
N GLN A 187 -1.12 7.52 -1.30
CA GLN A 187 -0.04 7.00 -2.15
C GLN A 187 -0.52 5.73 -2.84
N LEU A 188 -0.39 5.66 -4.18
CA LEU A 188 -0.83 4.55 -5.03
C LEU A 188 0.27 4.19 -6.03
N GLY A 189 0.65 2.92 -6.09
CA GLY A 189 1.64 2.39 -7.02
C GLY A 189 2.06 0.98 -6.61
N SER A 190 2.66 0.22 -7.53
CA SER A 190 2.95 -1.22 -7.35
C SER A 190 3.81 -1.58 -6.14
N ASP A 191 4.57 -0.62 -5.62
CA ASP A 191 5.40 -0.73 -4.43
C ASP A 191 5.53 0.62 -3.71
N ALA A 192 6.20 0.63 -2.54
CA ALA A 192 6.42 1.85 -1.78
C ALA A 192 7.29 2.90 -2.49
N ILE A 193 8.13 2.51 -3.47
CA ILE A 193 8.96 3.45 -4.22
C ILE A 193 8.06 4.21 -5.19
N THR A 194 7.42 3.48 -6.10
CA THR A 194 6.50 4.00 -7.12
C THR A 194 5.37 4.82 -6.53
N ALA A 195 4.73 4.33 -5.46
CA ALA A 195 3.63 5.01 -4.78
C ALA A 195 4.03 6.34 -4.11
N SER A 196 5.31 6.50 -3.73
CA SER A 196 5.82 7.71 -3.07
C SER A 196 6.20 8.85 -4.03
N GLN A 197 6.31 8.60 -5.33
CA GLN A 197 6.76 9.61 -6.30
C GLN A 197 5.72 10.70 -6.53
N HIS A 198 4.44 10.31 -6.62
CA HIS A 198 3.34 11.20 -7.01
C HIS A 198 2.18 11.11 -6.00
N PRO A 199 2.39 11.50 -4.73
CA PRO A 199 1.37 11.46 -3.69
C PRO A 199 0.21 12.41 -4.00
N TYR A 200 -1.01 11.96 -3.73
CA TYR A 200 -2.23 12.75 -3.92
C TYR A 200 -2.57 13.49 -2.63
N TYR A 201 -2.95 14.76 -2.76
CA TYR A 201 -3.41 15.63 -1.66
C TYR A 201 -4.84 16.12 -1.94
N ARG A 202 -5.64 16.43 -0.91
CA ARG A 202 -6.99 16.98 -1.13
C ARG A 202 -6.93 18.25 -1.97
N VAL A 203 -7.84 18.34 -2.95
CA VAL A 203 -8.11 19.60 -3.65
C VAL A 203 -8.93 20.49 -2.72
N SER A 204 -8.42 21.69 -2.44
CA SER A 204 -9.18 22.71 -1.69
C SER A 204 -10.31 23.26 -2.56
N ASN A 205 -11.52 23.34 -2.00
CA ASN A 205 -12.70 23.99 -2.61
C ASN A 205 -12.82 25.45 -2.12
#